data_AF-A0A933BUC3-F1
#
_entry.id   AF-A0A933BUC3-F1
#
_cell.length_a   1.000
_cell.length_b   1.000
_cell.length_c   1.000
_cell.angle_alpha   90.00
_cell.angle_beta   90.00
_cell.angle_gamma   90.00
#
_symmetry.space_group_name_H-M   'P 1'
#
loop_
_entity.id
_entity.type
_entity.pdbx_description
1 polymer ?
#
loop_
_entity_poly.entity_id
_entity_poly.type
_entity_poly.pdbx_seq_one_letter_code
_entity_poly.pdbx_strand_id
1 'polypeptide(L)'
;DGVIQDVSFTGSGCAISKASSSLMTAHLKGKNIEESKVIFDEFHKMVLGEFDPGKSENHLGKLTLFMGVREFPSRIKCASLSWHTMIGALEKKAEGITTE
;
A
#
# COMPACT_ATOMS: atom_id res chain seq x y z
N ASP A 1 4.09 11.34 -18.64
CA ASP A 1 2.73 11.27 -18.05
C ASP A 1 2.68 10.70 -16.63
N GLY A 2 3.83 10.41 -15.98
CA GLY A 2 3.81 9.95 -14.57
C GLY A 2 3.14 8.58 -14.35
N VAL A 3 2.90 7.81 -15.41
CA VAL A 3 2.23 6.51 -15.34
C VAL A 3 3.22 5.40 -15.00
N ILE A 4 2.86 4.54 -14.05
CA ILE A 4 3.59 3.34 -13.66
C ILE A 4 3.44 2.29 -14.77
N GLN A 5 4.48 2.14 -15.60
CA GLN A 5 4.48 1.15 -16.68
C GLN A 5 4.63 -0.28 -16.15
N ASP A 6 5.49 -0.46 -15.16
CA ASP A 6 5.70 -1.73 -14.51
C ASP A 6 6.13 -1.55 -13.06
N VAL A 7 5.80 -2.55 -12.25
CA VAL A 7 6.15 -2.56 -10.82
C VAL A 7 6.31 -4.01 -10.38
N SER A 8 7.42 -4.29 -9.72
CA SER A 8 7.72 -5.60 -9.16
C SER A 8 8.33 -5.43 -7.78
N PHE A 9 8.28 -6.48 -6.98
CA PHE A 9 8.92 -6.50 -5.67
C PHE A 9 9.72 -7.80 -5.51
N THR A 10 10.80 -7.70 -4.74
CA THR A 10 11.53 -8.84 -4.21
C THR A 10 11.77 -8.57 -2.74
N GLY A 11 11.62 -9.59 -1.91
CA GLY A 11 11.85 -9.45 -0.47
C GLY A 11 11.43 -10.68 0.31
N SER A 12 11.87 -10.70 1.57
CA SER A 12 11.46 -11.68 2.55
C SER A 12 10.69 -11.01 3.67
N GLY A 13 9.70 -11.70 4.23
CA GLY A 13 8.80 -11.16 5.23
C GLY A 13 7.67 -12.14 5.55
N CYS A 14 6.79 -11.74 6.46
CA CYS A 14 5.64 -12.55 6.82
C CYS A 14 4.62 -12.65 5.67
N ALA A 15 3.64 -13.55 5.80
CA ALA A 15 2.61 -13.75 4.79
C ALA A 15 1.85 -12.44 4.46
N ILE A 16 1.57 -11.61 5.48
CA ILE A 16 0.87 -10.32 5.32
C ILE A 16 1.69 -9.35 4.47
N SER A 17 2.99 -9.22 4.72
CA SER A 17 3.83 -8.30 3.97
C SER A 17 3.99 -8.75 2.52
N LYS A 18 4.17 -10.05 2.27
CA LYS A 18 4.23 -10.61 0.91
C LYS A 18 2.92 -10.42 0.15
N ALA A 19 1.78 -10.68 0.80
CA ALA A 19 0.47 -10.49 0.21
C ALA A 19 0.22 -9.01 -0.13
N SER A 20 0.58 -8.09 0.78
CA SER A 20 0.41 -6.65 0.58
C SER A 20 1.25 -6.16 -0.60
N SER A 21 2.52 -6.54 -0.65
CA SER A 21 3.39 -6.22 -1.78
C SER A 21 2.84 -6.75 -3.10
N SER A 22 2.37 -8.01 -3.13
CA SER A 22 1.84 -8.62 -4.35
C SER A 22 0.56 -7.96 -4.86
N LEU A 23 -0.35 -7.56 -3.96
CA LEU A 23 -1.57 -6.88 -4.36
C LEU A 23 -1.31 -5.43 -4.71
N MET A 24 -0.38 -4.77 -4.03
CA MET A 24 0.08 -3.42 -4.36
C MET A 24 0.63 -3.37 -5.80
N THR A 25 1.55 -4.26 -6.18
CA THR A 25 2.12 -4.24 -7.54
C THR A 25 1.06 -4.48 -8.62
N ALA A 26 0.15 -5.42 -8.40
CA ALA A 26 -0.95 -5.66 -9.33
C ALA A 26 -1.90 -4.46 -9.45
N HIS A 27 -2.15 -3.75 -8.35
CA HIS A 27 -3.12 -2.66 -8.29
C HIS A 27 -2.59 -1.32 -8.83
N LEU A 28 -1.27 -1.08 -8.74
CA LEU A 28 -0.64 0.17 -9.17
C LEU A 28 -0.22 0.19 -10.65
N LYS A 29 -0.10 -0.98 -11.30
CA LYS A 29 0.28 -1.04 -12.71
C LYS A 29 -0.72 -0.29 -13.59
N GLY A 30 -0.22 0.63 -14.42
CA GLY A 30 -1.02 1.48 -15.30
C GLY A 30 -1.63 2.73 -14.65
N LYS A 31 -1.42 2.95 -13.34
CA LYS A 31 -1.87 4.15 -12.63
C LYS A 31 -0.83 5.25 -12.69
N ASN A 32 -1.27 6.50 -12.58
CA ASN A 32 -0.35 7.63 -12.39
C ASN A 32 0.07 7.79 -10.91
N ILE A 33 1.03 8.68 -10.67
CA ILE A 33 1.61 8.93 -9.34
C ILE A 33 0.55 9.46 -8.36
N GLU A 34 -0.31 10.37 -8.81
CA GLU A 34 -1.34 11.01 -8.02
C GLU A 34 -2.38 9.98 -7.54
N GLU A 35 -2.85 9.11 -8.45
CA GLU A 35 -3.72 7.98 -8.11
C GLU A 35 -3.06 7.03 -7.12
N SER A 36 -1.77 6.75 -7.29
CA SER A 36 -1.01 5.86 -6.41
C SER A 36 -0.93 6.42 -4.98
N LYS A 37 -0.81 7.75 -4.84
CA LYS A 37 -0.83 8.44 -3.55
C LYS A 37 -2.21 8.38 -2.89
N VAL A 38 -3.29 8.56 -3.65
CA VAL A 38 -4.67 8.43 -3.14
C VAL A 38 -4.92 7.01 -2.62
N ILE A 39 -4.54 5.99 -3.38
CA ILE A 39 -4.69 4.59 -2.98
C ILE A 39 -3.87 4.29 -1.73
N PHE A 40 -2.65 4.81 -1.64
CA PHE A 40 -1.84 4.65 -0.43
C PHE A 40 -2.51 5.25 0.80
N ASP A 41 -2.99 6.50 0.70
CA ASP A 41 -3.67 7.18 1.82
C ASP A 41 -4.92 6.42 2.28
N GLU A 42 -5.77 6.00 1.34
CA GLU A 42 -6.95 5.18 1.64
C GLU A 42 -6.56 3.85 2.28
N PHE A 43 -5.54 3.16 1.75
CA PHE A 43 -5.09 1.87 2.26
C PHE A 43 -4.52 2.02 3.67
N HIS A 44 -3.71 3.06 3.90
CA HIS A 44 -3.07 3.33 5.17
C HIS A 44 -4.10 3.67 6.25
N LYS A 45 -5.02 4.59 5.96
CA LYS A 45 -6.14 4.91 6.86
C LYS A 45 -7.02 3.69 7.15
N MET A 46 -7.26 2.84 6.15
CA MET A 46 -8.03 1.62 6.35
C MET A 46 -7.35 0.67 7.35
N VAL A 47 -6.05 0.41 7.19
CA VAL A 47 -5.33 -0.50 8.10
C VAL A 47 -5.08 0.11 9.50
N LEU A 48 -5.14 1.44 9.63
CA LEU A 48 -5.17 2.15 10.92
C LEU A 48 -6.56 2.18 11.56
N GLY A 49 -7.62 1.78 10.85
CA GLY A 49 -9.00 1.83 11.32
C GLY A 49 -9.65 3.21 11.23
N GLU A 50 -9.03 4.15 10.52
CA GLU A 50 -9.50 5.52 10.31
C GLU A 50 -10.40 5.65 9.08
N PHE A 51 -10.43 4.63 8.22
CA PHE A 51 -11.25 4.58 7.00
C PHE A 51 -11.98 3.24 6.85
N ASP A 52 -13.24 3.31 6.43
CA ASP A 52 -14.10 2.15 6.20
C ASP A 52 -14.54 2.11 4.72
N PRO A 53 -13.90 1.28 3.87
CA PRO A 53 -14.24 1.19 2.46
C PRO A 53 -15.65 0.61 2.18
N GLY A 54 -16.36 0.09 3.19
CA GLY A 54 -17.76 -0.32 3.05
C GLY A 54 -18.75 0.84 3.14
N LYS A 55 -18.31 2.02 3.58
CA LYS A 55 -19.16 3.20 3.84
C LYS A 55 -18.91 4.36 2.90
N SER A 56 -17.92 4.26 2.03
CA SER A 56 -17.54 5.34 1.12
C SER A 56 -16.90 4.77 -0.14
N GLU A 57 -17.12 5.44 -1.27
CA GLU A 57 -16.40 5.13 -2.51
C GLU A 57 -14.89 5.27 -2.28
N ASN A 58 -14.13 4.38 -2.93
CA ASN A 58 -12.68 4.27 -2.76
C ASN A 58 -12.06 3.57 -3.95
N HIS A 59 -10.72 3.60 -3.99
CA HIS A 59 -9.91 3.06 -5.06
C HIS A 59 -9.22 1.76 -4.64
N LEU A 60 -9.62 1.13 -3.52
CA LEU A 60 -8.88 0.02 -2.92
C LEU A 60 -9.11 -1.32 -3.60
N GLY A 61 -10.29 -1.57 -4.16
CA GLY A 61 -10.59 -2.84 -4.83
C GLY A 61 -10.27 -4.06 -3.97
N LYS A 62 -9.39 -4.94 -4.44
CA LYS A 62 -8.95 -6.15 -3.70
C LYS A 62 -8.14 -5.85 -2.44
N LEU A 63 -7.62 -4.63 -2.28
CA LEU A 63 -6.87 -4.23 -1.09
C LEU A 63 -7.75 -4.19 0.16
N THR A 64 -9.07 -4.07 0.01
CA THR A 64 -10.06 -4.12 1.11
C THR A 64 -9.96 -5.41 1.94
N LEU A 65 -9.37 -6.48 1.40
CA LEU A 65 -9.06 -7.72 2.13
C LEU A 65 -8.16 -7.48 3.36
N PHE A 66 -7.39 -6.39 3.38
CA PHE A 66 -6.55 -6.01 4.52
C PHE A 66 -7.31 -5.26 5.63
N MET A 67 -8.61 -4.97 5.49
CA MET A 67 -9.40 -4.27 6.52
C MET A 67 -9.27 -4.92 7.91
N GLY A 68 -9.23 -6.26 7.97
CA GLY A 68 -9.07 -6.99 9.23
C GLY A 68 -7.73 -6.77 9.94
N VAL A 69 -6.71 -6.22 9.27
CA VAL A 69 -5.39 -5.95 9.89
C VAL A 69 -5.47 -4.89 10.97
N ARG A 70 -6.47 -3.99 10.93
CA ARG A 70 -6.67 -2.96 11.98
C ARG A 70 -6.87 -3.55 13.38
N GLU A 71 -7.40 -4.77 13.46
CA GLU A 71 -7.59 -5.51 14.71
C GLU A 71 -6.27 -6.10 15.27
N PHE A 72 -5.17 -6.00 14.51
CA PHE A 72 -3.85 -6.52 14.86
C PHE A 72 -2.77 -5.43 14.71
N PRO A 73 -2.63 -4.50 15.68
CA PRO A 73 -1.68 -3.38 15.59
C PRO A 73 -0.24 -3.78 15.24
N SER A 74 0.22 -4.93 15.75
CA SER A 74 1.55 -5.48 15.45
C SER A 74 1.74 -5.94 13.99
N ARG A 75 0.67 -6.02 13.21
CA ARG A 75 0.68 -6.40 11.78
C ARG A 75 0.46 -5.23 10.83
N ILE A 76 0.09 -4.05 11.33
CA ILE A 76 -0.08 -2.84 10.52
C ILE A 76 1.20 -2.53 9.75
N LYS A 77 2.36 -2.54 10.45
CA LYS A 77 3.67 -2.31 9.82
C LYS A 77 3.98 -3.34 8.72
N CYS A 78 3.59 -4.60 8.92
CA CYS A 78 3.76 -5.62 7.88
C CYS A 78 2.90 -5.34 6.65
N ALA A 79 1.67 -4.86 6.82
CA ALA A 79 0.79 -4.53 5.72
C ALA A 79 1.23 -3.25 4.99
N SER A 80 1.76 -2.25 5.69
CA SER A 80 2.07 -0.94 5.12
C SER A 80 3.50 -0.77 4.60
N LEU A 81 4.45 -1.64 4.93
CA LEU A 81 5.87 -1.49 4.58
C LEU A 81 6.10 -1.25 3.08
N SER A 82 5.58 -2.12 2.21
CA SER A 82 5.78 -2.04 0.76
C SER A 82 5.25 -0.73 0.18
N TRP A 83 4.18 -0.20 0.77
CA TRP A 83 3.55 1.04 0.35
C TRP A 83 4.40 2.26 0.68
N HIS A 84 4.98 2.31 1.87
CA HIS A 84 5.94 3.35 2.22
C HIS A 84 7.13 3.31 1.26
N THR A 85 7.67 2.11 0.98
CA THR A 85 8.77 1.92 0.03
C THR A 85 8.41 2.44 -1.37
N MET A 86 7.20 2.13 -1.84
CA MET A 86 6.69 2.60 -3.13
C MET A 86 6.60 4.12 -3.18
N ILE A 87 6.05 4.78 -2.15
CA ILE A 87 5.96 6.24 -2.10
C ILE A 87 7.34 6.89 -2.11
N GLY A 88 8.28 6.43 -1.28
CA GLY A 88 9.62 7.02 -1.28
C GLY A 88 10.38 6.79 -2.60
N ALA A 89 10.14 5.67 -3.28
CA ALA A 89 10.65 5.45 -4.64
C ALA A 89 10.07 6.45 -5.64
N LEU A 90 8.77 6.73 -5.59
CA LEU A 90 8.11 7.74 -6.44
C LEU A 90 8.59 9.17 -6.14
N GLU A 91 8.90 9.47 -4.88
CA GLU A 91 9.41 10.77 -4.42
C GLU A 91 10.92 10.94 -4.61
N LYS A 92 11.62 9.95 -5.17
CA LYS A 92 13.09 9.90 -5.31
C LYS A 92 13.84 10.10 -3.98
N LYS A 93 13.24 9.67 -2.87
CA LYS A 93 13.93 9.61 -1.58
C LYS A 93 14.89 8.42 -1.63
N ALA A 94 16.18 8.71 -1.81
CA ALA A 94 17.24 7.71 -1.99
C ALA A 94 17.75 7.09 -0.67
N GLU A 95 17.26 7.56 0.49
CA GLU A 95 17.66 7.09 1.81
C GLU A 95 16.59 6.21 2.45
N GLY A 96 17.03 5.26 3.28
CA GLY A 96 16.24 4.15 3.82
C GLY A 96 14.84 4.55 4.25
N ILE A 97 13.83 4.01 3.57
CA ILE A 97 12.44 4.25 3.89
C ILE A 97 12.08 3.44 5.13
N THR A 98 11.71 4.14 6.20
CA THR A 98 11.23 3.55 7.44
C THR A 98 9.70 3.64 7.53
N THR A 99 9.11 2.75 8.30
CA THR A 99 7.68 2.80 8.71
C THR A 99 7.55 3.36 10.14
N GLU A 100 8.53 4.15 10.59
CA GLU A 100 8.58 4.81 11.91
C GLU A 100 7.92 6.19 11.89
#